data_AF-A0A940ZKG4-F1
#
_entry.id   AF-A0A940ZKG4-F1
#
_cell.length_a   1.000
_cell.length_b   1.000
_cell.length_c   1.000
_cell.angle_alpha   90.00
_cell.angle_beta   90.00
_cell.angle_gamma   90.00
#
_symmetry.space_group_name_H-M   'P 1'
#
loop_
_entity.id
_entity.type
_entity.pdbx_description
1 polymer ?
#
loop_
_entity_poly.entity_id
_entity_poly.type
_entity_poly.pdbx_seq_one_letter_code
_entity_poly.pdbx_strand_id
1 'polypeptide(L)'
;MFDAIITGLVALFTPQAILFMIIGVIYGLIIGILPGLGGIVAMALLLPFSYGFETAATIALLLGAHIACVWGDSVPVVRPLMLALGPSEYLMMALWGVTIIATFSEGSLLKGMASAALGVFVAFIGMDIVTATPRFTFGIVFLLDGISFPVAMIGMFAVAEMMKLYVKGTSIVDRSIIKENST
;
A
#
# COMPACT_ATOMS: atom_id res chain seq x y z
N MET A 1 -9.32 16.93 29.14
CA MET A 1 -8.77 17.29 27.81
C MET A 1 -7.26 17.47 27.84
N PHE A 2 -6.72 18.30 28.73
CA PHE A 2 -5.26 18.46 28.87
C PHE A 2 -4.52 17.17 29.22
N ASP A 3 -5.08 16.33 30.09
CA ASP A 3 -4.45 15.03 30.44
C ASP A 3 -4.32 14.11 29.22
N ALA A 4 -5.33 14.05 28.35
CA ALA A 4 -5.27 13.22 27.14
C ALA A 4 -4.19 13.67 26.16
N ILE A 5 -3.95 14.98 26.03
CA ILE A 5 -2.87 15.53 25.19
C ILE A 5 -1.51 15.12 25.76
N ILE A 6 -1.35 15.21 27.08
CA ILE A 6 -0.10 14.83 27.75
C ILE A 6 0.14 13.32 27.62
N THR A 7 -0.88 12.49 27.83
CA THR A 7 -0.78 11.03 27.66
C THR A 7 -0.41 10.67 26.22
N GLY A 8 -1.01 11.31 25.21
CA GLY A 8 -0.67 11.09 23.81
C GLY A 8 0.76 11.50 23.46
N LEU A 9 1.24 12.62 24.02
CA LEU A 9 2.62 13.06 23.82
C LEU A 9 3.63 12.11 24.47
N VAL A 10 3.34 11.63 25.68
CA VAL A 10 4.19 10.63 26.36
C VAL A 10 4.20 9.29 25.61
N ALA A 11 3.09 8.91 24.98
CA ALA A 11 3.01 7.69 24.17
C ALA A 11 3.95 7.72 22.95
N LEU A 12 4.25 8.90 22.38
CA LEU A 12 5.23 9.05 21.30
C LEU A 12 6.68 8.78 21.76
N PHE A 13 6.96 8.98 23.05
CA PHE A 13 8.27 8.68 23.63
C PHE A 13 8.42 7.21 24.04
N THR A 14 7.45 6.35 23.73
CA THR A 14 7.63 4.91 23.90
C THR A 14 8.72 4.42 22.93
N PRO A 15 9.64 3.55 23.38
CA PRO A 15 10.70 3.02 22.51
C PRO A 15 10.16 2.37 21.23
N GLN A 16 8.98 1.76 21.32
CA GLN A 16 8.30 1.16 20.19
C GLN A 16 7.80 2.22 19.20
N ALA A 17 7.14 3.30 19.64
CA ALA A 17 6.69 4.36 18.73
C ALA A 17 7.86 5.04 18.00
N ILE A 18 8.98 5.26 18.69
CA ILE A 18 10.20 5.83 18.09
C ILE A 18 10.75 4.90 17.01
N LEU A 19 10.84 3.60 17.26
CA LEU A 19 11.34 2.64 16.27
C LEU A 19 10.46 2.63 15.01
N PHE A 20 9.14 2.56 15.19
CA PHE A 20 8.19 2.58 14.08
C PHE A 20 8.20 3.92 13.34
N MET A 21 8.43 5.04 14.03
CA MET A 21 8.62 6.35 13.41
C MET A 21 9.85 6.38 12.51
N ILE A 22 10.99 5.86 12.99
CA ILE A 22 12.23 5.79 12.21
C ILE A 22 12.03 4.91 10.97
N ILE A 23 11.41 3.74 11.14
CA ILE A 23 11.06 2.84 10.02
C ILE A 23 10.16 3.57 9.02
N GLY A 24 9.16 4.30 9.51
CA GLY A 24 8.25 5.10 8.70
C GLY A 24 8.98 6.15 7.89
N VAL A 25 9.89 6.91 8.52
CA VAL A 25 10.70 7.92 7.84
C VAL A 25 11.60 7.31 6.76
N ILE A 26 12.27 6.20 7.05
CA ILE A 26 13.13 5.52 6.06
C ILE A 26 12.29 5.02 4.89
N TYR A 27 11.18 4.35 5.18
CA TYR A 27 10.24 3.89 4.16
C TYR A 27 9.71 5.03 3.31
N GLY A 28 9.24 6.12 3.94
CA GLY A 28 8.70 7.29 3.25
C GLY A 28 9.75 7.96 2.36
N LEU A 29 11.01 8.01 2.79
CA LEU A 29 12.10 8.57 1.99
C LEU A 29 12.42 7.70 0.76
N ILE A 30 12.43 6.37 0.91
CA ILE A 30 12.65 5.45 -0.23
C ILE A 30 11.52 5.60 -1.25
N ILE A 31 10.27 5.65 -0.79
CA ILE A 31 9.11 5.76 -1.69
C ILE A 31 8.98 7.14 -2.31
N GLY A 32 9.24 8.21 -1.56
CA GLY A 32 9.17 9.59 -2.08
C GLY A 32 10.23 9.91 -3.14
N ILE A 33 11.29 9.09 -3.27
CA ILE A 33 12.25 9.23 -4.37
C ILE A 33 11.72 8.59 -5.67
N LEU A 34 10.75 7.67 -5.58
CA LEU A 34 10.21 6.94 -6.73
C LEU A 34 9.17 7.80 -7.47
N PRO A 35 9.45 8.21 -8.72
CA PRO A 35 8.52 9.03 -9.47
C PRO A 35 7.21 8.29 -9.72
N GLY A 36 6.08 8.94 -9.41
CA GLY A 36 4.74 8.40 -9.64
C GLY A 36 4.16 7.54 -8.52
N LEU A 37 4.91 7.28 -7.43
CA LEU A 37 4.47 6.45 -6.30
C LEU A 37 4.07 7.28 -5.06
N GLY A 38 3.71 8.55 -5.24
CA GLY A 38 3.63 9.59 -4.20
C GLY A 38 2.84 9.26 -2.93
N GLY A 39 2.84 10.18 -1.96
CA GLY A 39 2.47 9.91 -0.57
C GLY A 39 1.20 9.07 -0.29
N ILE A 40 0.14 9.17 -1.10
CA ILE A 40 -1.10 8.39 -0.90
C ILE A 40 -0.87 6.87 -1.11
N VAL A 41 -0.05 6.51 -2.11
CA VAL A 41 0.27 5.12 -2.43
C VAL A 41 1.14 4.50 -1.33
N ALA A 42 2.12 5.25 -0.85
CA ALA A 42 2.97 4.87 0.28
C ALA A 42 2.15 4.58 1.55
N MET A 43 1.15 5.41 1.85
CA MET A 43 0.30 5.20 3.03
C MET A 43 -0.57 3.95 2.87
N ALA A 44 -1.15 3.73 1.70
CA ALA A 44 -2.00 2.57 1.44
C ALA A 44 -1.25 1.25 1.60
N LEU A 45 0.04 1.22 1.25
CA LEU A 45 0.91 0.06 1.46
C LEU A 45 1.16 -0.27 2.93
N LEU A 46 1.20 0.74 3.80
CA LEU A 46 1.42 0.55 5.23
C LEU A 46 0.14 0.16 5.99
N LEU A 47 -1.04 0.43 5.45
CA LEU A 47 -2.32 0.14 6.11
C LEU A 47 -2.50 -1.35 6.46
N PRO A 48 -2.26 -2.33 5.56
CA PRO A 48 -2.35 -3.75 5.91
C PRO A 48 -1.44 -4.17 7.06
N PHE A 49 -0.23 -3.62 7.11
CA PHE A 49 0.75 -3.92 8.15
C PHE A 49 0.42 -3.24 9.48
N SER A 50 -0.37 -2.16 9.45
CA SER A 50 -0.73 -1.38 10.63
C SER A 50 -1.76 -2.08 11.54
N TYR A 51 -2.54 -3.04 11.04
CA TYR A 51 -3.66 -3.66 11.77
C TYR A 51 -3.26 -4.53 12.98
N GLY A 52 -1.96 -4.81 13.19
CA GLY A 52 -1.47 -5.64 14.29
C GLY A 52 -0.72 -4.90 15.40
N PHE A 53 -0.51 -3.59 15.27
CA PHE A 53 0.35 -2.81 16.16
C PHE A 53 -0.45 -1.87 17.07
N GLU A 54 0.20 -1.43 18.15
CA GLU A 54 -0.36 -0.42 19.04
C GLU A 54 -0.68 0.87 18.26
N THR A 55 -1.81 1.50 18.59
CA THR A 55 -2.33 2.69 17.89
C THR A 55 -1.31 3.84 17.86
N ALA A 56 -0.55 4.04 18.94
CA ALA A 56 0.48 5.07 19.02
C ALA A 56 1.63 4.82 18.02
N ALA A 57 2.12 3.57 17.93
CA ALA A 57 3.17 3.18 17.00
C ALA A 57 2.71 3.26 15.54
N THR A 58 1.47 2.87 15.27
CA THR A 58 0.85 2.97 13.93
C THR A 58 0.75 4.41 13.45
N ILE A 59 0.26 5.32 14.30
CA ILE A 59 0.16 6.74 13.95
C ILE A 59 1.57 7.33 13.74
N ALA A 60 2.55 6.95 14.57
CA ALA A 60 3.94 7.40 14.41
C ALA A 60 4.57 6.90 13.09
N LEU A 61 4.33 5.65 12.71
CA LEU A 61 4.76 5.06 11.43
C LEU A 61 4.16 5.82 10.24
N LEU A 62 2.84 5.98 10.23
CA LEU A 62 2.11 6.61 9.12
C LEU A 62 2.47 8.09 8.97
N LEU A 63 2.54 8.85 10.07
CA LEU A 63 2.95 10.25 10.02
C LEU A 63 4.41 10.41 9.60
N GLY A 64 5.31 9.57 10.15
CA GLY A 64 6.72 9.58 9.77
C GLY A 64 6.92 9.31 8.28
N ALA A 65 6.21 8.31 7.75
CA ALA A 65 6.23 7.97 6.34
C ALA A 65 5.62 9.08 5.46
N HIS A 66 4.50 9.68 5.88
CA HIS A 66 3.85 10.74 5.12
C HIS A 66 4.74 11.97 4.98
N ILE A 67 5.31 12.45 6.09
CA ILE A 67 6.19 13.61 6.08
C ILE A 67 7.43 13.31 5.24
N ALA A 68 8.10 12.17 5.45
CA ALA A 68 9.29 11.82 4.67
C ALA A 68 9.03 11.67 3.17
N CYS A 69 7.86 11.12 2.79
CA CYS A 69 7.48 10.95 1.38
C CYS A 69 7.25 12.30 0.68
N VAL A 70 6.53 13.22 1.33
CA VAL A 70 6.27 14.57 0.78
C VAL A 70 7.58 15.35 0.59
N TRP A 71 8.52 15.20 1.51
CA TRP A 71 9.85 15.81 1.38
C TRP A 71 10.66 15.15 0.26
N GLY A 72 10.62 13.82 0.12
CA GLY A 72 11.25 13.08 -0.97
C GLY A 72 10.75 13.49 -2.35
N ASP A 73 9.43 13.61 -2.51
CA ASP A 73 8.77 14.01 -3.77
C ASP A 73 9.17 15.45 -4.19
N SER A 74 9.48 16.31 -3.21
CA SER A 74 9.79 17.73 -3.42
C SER A 74 11.24 18.03 -3.76
N VAL A 75 12.15 17.05 -3.72
CA VAL A 75 13.56 17.29 -4.04
C VAL A 75 13.71 17.37 -5.56
N PRO A 76 14.09 18.51 -6.17
CA PRO A 76 14.17 18.72 -7.62
C PRO A 76 15.15 17.81 -8.38
N VAL A 77 15.74 16.82 -7.71
CA VAL A 77 16.76 15.89 -8.18
C VAL A 77 16.19 14.78 -9.07
N VAL A 78 14.89 14.44 -8.98
CA VAL A 78 14.30 13.33 -9.77
C VAL A 78 13.98 13.74 -11.21
N ARG A 79 13.85 15.05 -11.51
CA ARG A 79 13.55 15.56 -12.86
C ARG A 79 14.54 15.06 -13.94
N PRO A 80 15.88 15.10 -13.75
CA PRO A 80 16.81 14.51 -14.71
C PRO A 80 16.73 12.98 -14.79
N LEU A 81 16.42 12.28 -13.69
CA LEU A 81 16.23 10.82 -13.69
C LEU A 81 14.99 10.43 -14.50
N MET A 82 13.90 11.17 -14.34
CA MET A 82 12.65 10.93 -15.05
C MET A 82 12.76 11.16 -16.57
N LEU A 83 13.66 12.06 -17.00
CA LEU A 83 14.00 12.25 -18.42
C LEU A 83 15.00 11.21 -18.94
N ALA A 84 15.78 10.58 -18.05
CA ALA A 84 16.72 9.51 -18.39
C ALA A 84 16.06 8.13 -18.42
N LEU A 85 14.97 7.91 -17.66
CA LEU A 85 14.14 6.72 -17.73
C LEU A 85 13.32 6.75 -19.03
N GLY A 86 13.88 6.16 -20.07
CA GLY A 86 13.24 5.98 -21.36
C GLY A 86 12.30 4.77 -21.38
N PRO A 87 11.70 4.48 -22.55
CA PRO A 87 10.83 3.32 -22.73
C PRO A 87 11.52 1.99 -22.38
N SER A 88 12.84 1.88 -22.56
CA SER A 88 13.66 0.71 -22.22
C SER A 88 13.67 0.41 -20.73
N GLU A 89 13.79 1.42 -19.89
CA GLU A 89 13.91 1.29 -18.44
C GLU A 89 12.55 0.92 -17.82
N TYR A 90 11.45 1.51 -18.30
CA TYR A 90 10.10 1.10 -17.91
C TYR A 90 9.81 -0.36 -18.30
N LEU A 91 10.28 -0.80 -19.47
CA LEU A 91 10.17 -2.20 -19.88
C LEU A 91 10.96 -3.13 -18.96
N MET A 92 12.22 -2.76 -18.61
CA MET A 92 13.03 -3.56 -17.69
C MET A 92 12.42 -3.64 -16.30
N MET A 93 11.86 -2.54 -15.78
CA MET A 93 11.14 -2.52 -14.49
C MET A 93 9.90 -3.42 -14.51
N ALA A 94 9.14 -3.41 -15.61
CA ALA A 94 7.98 -4.29 -15.77
C ALA A 94 8.39 -5.78 -15.79
N LEU A 95 9.45 -6.13 -16.55
CA LEU A 95 9.99 -7.48 -16.58
C LEU A 95 10.52 -7.90 -15.21
N TRP A 96 11.24 -7.03 -14.53
CA TRP A 96 11.74 -7.27 -13.18
C TRP A 96 10.58 -7.54 -12.20
N GLY A 97 9.50 -6.76 -12.27
CA GLY A 97 8.29 -6.99 -11.47
C GLY A 97 7.65 -8.35 -11.73
N VAL A 98 7.49 -8.76 -12.99
CA VAL A 98 6.93 -10.09 -13.32
C VAL A 98 7.85 -11.22 -12.84
N THR A 99 9.18 -11.04 -12.92
CA THR A 99 10.13 -12.03 -12.38
C THR A 99 10.04 -12.14 -10.86
N ILE A 100 9.86 -11.04 -10.13
CA ILE A 100 9.67 -11.07 -8.67
C ILE A 100 8.42 -11.88 -8.29
N ILE A 101 7.32 -11.71 -9.01
CA ILE A 101 6.09 -12.47 -8.77
C ILE A 101 6.32 -13.97 -9.03
N ALA A 102 7.08 -14.32 -10.07
CA ALA A 102 7.45 -15.69 -10.35
C ALA A 102 8.30 -16.30 -9.22
N THR A 103 9.22 -15.54 -8.63
CA THR A 103 10.10 -16.01 -7.55
C THR A 103 9.37 -16.20 -6.21
N PHE A 104 8.40 -15.35 -5.89
CA PHE A 104 7.67 -15.39 -4.62
C PHE A 104 6.36 -16.20 -4.65
N SER A 105 6.02 -16.81 -5.80
CA SER A 105 4.81 -17.63 -5.92
C SER A 105 4.99 -19.02 -5.31
N GLU A 106 4.87 -19.12 -3.98
CA GLU A 106 4.93 -20.39 -3.27
C GLU A 106 3.78 -21.34 -3.66
N GLY A 107 4.09 -22.62 -3.84
CA GLY A 107 3.13 -23.69 -4.14
C GLY A 107 2.91 -23.99 -5.62
N SER A 108 2.61 -23.00 -6.47
CA SER A 108 2.39 -23.22 -7.92
C SER A 108 2.74 -22.00 -8.77
N LEU A 109 3.83 -22.11 -9.53
CA LEU A 109 4.29 -21.07 -10.47
C LEU A 109 3.20 -20.66 -11.48
N LEU A 110 2.44 -21.63 -11.99
CA LEU A 110 1.38 -21.35 -12.96
C LEU A 110 0.29 -20.45 -12.38
N LYS A 111 -0.06 -20.62 -11.10
CA LYS A 111 -1.05 -19.77 -10.42
C LYS A 111 -0.51 -18.35 -10.19
N GLY A 112 0.78 -18.21 -9.84
CA GLY A 112 1.43 -16.91 -9.71
C GLY A 112 1.59 -16.17 -11.03
N MET A 113 1.96 -16.87 -12.10
CA MET A 113 2.01 -16.26 -13.44
C MET A 113 0.62 -15.89 -13.94
N ALA A 114 -0.41 -16.71 -13.67
CA ALA A 114 -1.78 -16.39 -14.00
C ALA A 114 -2.30 -15.16 -13.23
N SER A 115 -1.99 -15.04 -11.93
CA SER A 115 -2.36 -13.85 -11.16
C SER A 115 -1.60 -12.60 -11.61
N ALA A 116 -0.33 -12.72 -11.99
CA ALA A 116 0.46 -11.63 -12.58
C ALA A 116 -0.17 -11.14 -13.90
N ALA A 117 -0.53 -12.06 -14.80
CA ALA A 117 -1.20 -11.72 -16.06
C ALA A 117 -2.54 -11.00 -15.82
N LEU A 118 -3.31 -11.47 -14.84
CA LEU A 118 -4.56 -10.82 -14.44
C LEU A 118 -4.31 -9.42 -13.89
N GLY A 119 -3.29 -9.24 -13.04
CA GLY A 119 -2.90 -7.94 -12.51
C GLY A 119 -2.49 -6.93 -13.60
N VAL A 120 -1.68 -7.37 -14.56
CA VAL A 120 -1.30 -6.54 -15.72
C VAL A 120 -2.51 -6.16 -16.56
N PHE A 121 -3.44 -7.10 -16.77
CA PHE A 121 -4.68 -6.82 -17.49
C PHE A 121 -5.51 -5.73 -16.80
N VAL A 122 -5.64 -5.81 -15.47
CA VAL A 122 -6.34 -4.80 -14.67
C VAL A 122 -5.62 -3.45 -14.69
N ALA A 123 -4.29 -3.43 -14.74
CA ALA A 123 -3.49 -2.21 -14.83
C ALA A 123 -3.63 -1.45 -16.17
N PHE A 124 -4.15 -2.07 -17.23
CA PHE A 124 -4.43 -1.39 -18.50
C PHE A 124 -5.68 -0.51 -18.48
N ILE A 125 -6.49 -0.57 -17.42
CA ILE A 125 -7.65 0.29 -17.24
C ILE A 125 -7.17 1.69 -16.89
N GLY A 126 -7.50 2.69 -17.71
CA GLY A 126 -7.09 4.08 -17.50
C GLY A 126 -6.80 4.85 -18.79
N MET A 127 -6.38 6.10 -18.65
CA MET A 127 -5.84 6.87 -19.77
C MET A 127 -4.39 6.49 -20.06
N ASP A 128 -4.08 6.33 -21.34
CA ASP A 128 -2.69 6.21 -21.79
C ASP A 128 -1.96 7.55 -21.58
N ILE A 129 -0.84 7.52 -20.84
CA ILE A 129 -0.07 8.73 -20.46
C ILE A 129 0.48 9.46 -21.70
N VAL A 130 0.75 8.74 -22.78
CA VAL A 130 1.37 9.29 -24.00
C VAL A 130 0.32 9.79 -24.98
N THR A 131 -0.69 8.96 -25.25
CA THR A 131 -1.67 9.17 -26.33
C THR A 131 -2.95 9.84 -25.82
N ALA A 132 -3.15 9.95 -24.50
CA ALA A 132 -4.35 10.48 -23.85
C ALA A 132 -5.66 9.78 -24.30
N THR A 133 -5.56 8.52 -24.75
CA THR A 133 -6.73 7.72 -25.14
C THR A 133 -7.23 6.91 -23.95
N PRO A 134 -8.54 6.93 -23.65
CA PRO A 134 -9.10 6.13 -22.56
C PRO A 134 -9.15 4.65 -22.96
N ARG A 135 -8.57 3.77 -22.14
CA ARG A 135 -8.59 2.31 -22.31
C ARG A 135 -9.45 1.70 -21.19
N PHE A 136 -10.48 0.96 -21.59
CA PHE A 136 -11.37 0.21 -20.67
C PHE A 136 -12.08 1.08 -19.61
N THR A 137 -12.28 2.36 -19.90
CA THR A 137 -12.90 3.32 -18.99
C THR A 137 -14.44 3.30 -19.02
N PHE A 138 -15.06 2.65 -20.01
CA PHE A 138 -16.51 2.47 -20.18
C PHE A 138 -17.40 3.72 -19.97
N GLY A 139 -16.82 4.93 -20.13
CA GLY A 139 -17.51 6.21 -19.92
C GLY A 139 -17.61 6.66 -18.46
N ILE A 140 -17.01 5.96 -17.49
CA ILE A 140 -16.98 6.37 -16.09
C ILE A 140 -15.74 7.20 -15.76
N VAL A 141 -15.96 8.44 -15.30
CA VAL A 141 -14.90 9.44 -15.04
C VAL A 141 -13.87 8.96 -14.02
N PHE A 142 -14.29 8.18 -13.01
CA PHE A 142 -13.39 7.65 -11.98
C PHE A 142 -12.34 6.66 -12.50
N LEU A 143 -12.58 6.01 -13.64
CA LEU A 143 -11.60 5.10 -14.24
C LEU A 143 -10.65 5.81 -15.20
N LEU A 144 -10.79 7.12 -15.45
CA LEU A 144 -9.87 7.84 -16.34
C LEU A 144 -8.44 7.80 -15.78
N ASP A 145 -8.30 7.90 -14.46
CA ASP A 145 -7.02 7.73 -13.75
C ASP A 145 -6.65 6.25 -13.53
N GLY A 146 -7.45 5.33 -14.06
CA GLY A 146 -7.34 3.90 -13.86
C GLY A 146 -7.82 3.43 -12.49
N ILE A 147 -7.50 2.19 -12.13
CA ILE A 147 -7.77 1.69 -10.78
C ILE A 147 -6.70 2.25 -9.85
N SER A 148 -7.12 3.04 -8.88
CA SER A 148 -6.19 3.59 -7.90
C SER A 148 -5.52 2.46 -7.10
N PHE A 149 -4.20 2.56 -6.97
CA PHE A 149 -3.40 1.58 -6.23
C PHE A 149 -3.92 1.33 -4.80
N PRO A 150 -4.32 2.35 -4.02
CA PRO A 150 -4.92 2.14 -2.70
C PRO A 150 -6.18 1.25 -2.75
N VAL A 151 -7.08 1.46 -3.72
CA VAL A 151 -8.31 0.68 -3.85
C VAL A 151 -8.00 -0.77 -4.21
N ALA A 152 -7.07 -0.98 -5.14
CA ALA A 152 -6.62 -2.33 -5.50
C ALA A 152 -6.03 -3.08 -4.30
N MET A 153 -5.18 -2.42 -3.51
CA MET A 153 -4.58 -2.99 -2.29
C MET A 153 -5.61 -3.37 -1.23
N ILE A 154 -6.56 -2.47 -0.94
CA ILE A 154 -7.63 -2.74 0.04
C ILE A 154 -8.49 -3.91 -0.43
N GLY A 155 -8.82 -3.96 -1.73
CA GLY A 155 -9.58 -5.07 -2.32
C GLY A 155 -8.84 -6.41 -2.22
N MET A 156 -7.56 -6.44 -2.58
CA MET A 156 -6.73 -7.65 -2.47
C MET A 156 -6.58 -8.12 -1.01
N PHE A 157 -6.38 -7.20 -0.07
CA PHE A 157 -6.31 -7.52 1.35
C PHE A 157 -7.62 -8.10 1.87
N ALA A 158 -8.76 -7.48 1.54
CA ALA A 158 -10.07 -7.98 1.93
C ALA A 158 -10.33 -9.39 1.41
N VAL A 159 -9.95 -9.67 0.16
CA VAL A 159 -10.06 -11.02 -0.43
C VAL A 159 -9.17 -12.03 0.29
N ALA A 160 -7.94 -11.66 0.65
CA ALA A 160 -7.03 -12.53 1.40
C ALA A 160 -7.57 -12.87 2.80
N GLU A 161 -8.05 -11.89 3.54
CA GLU A 161 -8.65 -12.12 4.86
C GLU A 161 -9.96 -12.91 4.77
N MET A 162 -10.80 -12.67 3.75
CA MET A 162 -11.99 -13.50 3.49
C MET A 162 -11.63 -14.97 3.25
N MET A 163 -10.60 -15.25 2.45
CA MET A 163 -10.14 -16.63 2.24
C MET A 163 -9.64 -17.28 3.53
N LYS A 164 -8.87 -16.55 4.34
CA LYS A 164 -8.35 -17.04 5.62
C LYS A 164 -9.47 -17.36 6.62
N LEU A 165 -10.49 -16.50 6.68
CA LEU A 165 -11.68 -16.73 7.51
C LEU A 165 -12.50 -17.92 7.02
N TYR A 166 -12.67 -18.05 5.70
CA TYR A 166 -13.36 -19.18 5.09
C TYR A 166 -12.67 -20.51 5.42
N VAL A 167 -11.35 -20.58 5.32
CA VAL A 167 -10.56 -21.78 5.66
C VAL A 167 -10.62 -22.10 7.16
N LYS A 168 -10.63 -21.09 8.03
CA LYS A 168 -10.77 -21.29 9.50
C LYS A 168 -12.18 -21.71 9.93
N GLY A 169 -13.22 -21.46 9.11
CA GLY A 169 -14.61 -21.71 9.49
C GLY A 169 -15.10 -20.88 10.69
N THR A 170 -14.37 -19.84 11.07
CA THR A 170 -14.69 -18.96 12.21
C THR A 170 -15.42 -17.70 11.74
N SER A 171 -16.45 -17.30 12.46
CA SER A 171 -17.10 -15.99 12.30
C SER A 171 -16.14 -14.87 12.73
N ILE A 172 -16.20 -13.71 12.07
CA ILE A 172 -15.44 -12.50 12.45
C ILE A 172 -15.81 -12.05 13.88
N VAL A 173 -17.05 -12.32 14.30
CA VAL A 173 -17.54 -12.04 15.65
C VAL A 173 -17.29 -13.27 16.53
N ASP A 174 -16.43 -13.10 17.54
CA ASP A 174 -16.26 -14.09 18.59
C ASP A 174 -17.50 -14.08 19.50
N ARG A 175 -18.31 -15.14 19.43
CA ARG A 175 -19.53 -15.27 20.24
C ARG A 175 -19.25 -15.62 21.71
N SER A 176 -17.99 -15.82 22.10
CA SER A 176 -17.59 -16.11 23.48
C SER A 176 -17.98 -14.99 24.46
N ILE A 177 -17.98 -13.74 24.00
CA ILE A 177 -18.19 -12.53 24.84
C ILE A 177 -19.66 -12.35 25.25
N ILE A 178 -20.62 -12.93 24.51
CA ILE A 178 -22.06 -12.71 24.77
C ILE A 178 -22.57 -13.59 25.92
N LYS A 179 -21.86 -14.67 26.28
CA LYS A 179 -22.35 -15.61 27.32
C LYS A 179 -22.12 -15.15 28.76
N GLU A 180 -21.33 -14.11 28.99
CA GLU A 180 -20.94 -13.70 30.36
C GLU A 180 -21.83 -12.59 30.95
N ASN A 181 -22.75 -12.01 30.16
CA ASN A 181 -23.60 -10.88 30.58
C ASN A 181 -25.11 -11.15 30.52
N SER A 182 -25.52 -12.42 30.59
CA SER A 182 -26.94 -12.79 30.74
C SER A 182 -27.14 -13.69 31.96
N THR A 183 -26.94 -13.12 33.15
CA THR A 183 -27.64 -13.56 34.37
C THR A 183 -28.86 -12.68 34.59
#